data_AF-A0A8J2HFN0-F1
#
_entry.id   AF-A0A8J2HFN0-F1
#
_cell.length_a   1.000
_cell.length_b   1.000
_cell.length_c   1.000
_cell.angle_alpha   90.00
_cell.angle_beta   90.00
_cell.angle_gamma   90.00
#
_symmetry.space_group_name_H-M   'P 1'
#
loop_
_entity.id
_entity.type
_entity.pdbx_description
1 polymer ?
#
loop_
_entity_poly.entity_id
_entity_poly.type
_entity_poly.pdbx_seq_one_letter_code
_entity_poly.pdbx_strand_id
1 'polypeptide(L)'
;MVKNAGKDQFHIRMRLHPFHVIRINKMLSCAGADRLQTGMRGAFGKPQGTVARVNIGQPIMSVRSSDRHKASVIEALRRAKFKFPGRQKIYVSKKWGFTKYERAEYEELKNAGRLAPDGCNVKYLPEHGPLSEWKKFREILVPV
;
A
#
# COMPACT_ATOMS: atom_id res chain seq x y z
N MET A 1 6.22 -14.32 -6.23
CA MET A 1 4.85 -14.24 -6.78
C MET A 1 4.81 -14.62 -8.26
N VAL A 2 5.50 -13.92 -9.17
CA VAL A 2 5.48 -14.22 -10.61
C VAL A 2 5.72 -15.69 -10.94
N LYS A 3 6.76 -16.32 -10.38
CA LYS A 3 7.08 -17.75 -10.61
C LYS A 3 6.01 -18.74 -10.09
N ASN A 4 5.31 -18.40 -9.00
CA ASN A 4 4.46 -19.36 -8.28
C ASN A 4 2.96 -19.15 -8.50
N ALA A 5 2.55 -17.93 -8.84
CA ALA A 5 1.15 -17.56 -9.05
C ALA A 5 0.90 -17.03 -10.48
N GLY A 6 1.93 -16.64 -11.24
CA GLY A 6 1.75 -15.90 -12.49
C GLY A 6 1.55 -14.40 -12.26
N LYS A 7 1.88 -13.58 -13.27
CA LYS A 7 1.88 -12.11 -13.16
C LYS A 7 0.47 -11.53 -12.94
N ASP A 8 -0.54 -12.11 -13.55
CA ASP A 8 -1.90 -11.55 -13.58
C ASP A 8 -2.79 -11.99 -12.40
N GLN A 9 -2.30 -12.92 -11.58
CA GLN A 9 -3.07 -13.51 -10.47
C GLN A 9 -2.96 -12.72 -9.17
N PHE A 10 -2.17 -11.64 -9.14
CA PHE A 10 -1.98 -10.83 -7.95
C PHE A 10 -1.84 -9.34 -8.27
N HIS A 11 -2.22 -8.51 -7.31
CA HIS A 11 -1.99 -7.08 -7.30
C HIS A 11 -1.28 -6.72 -6.00
N ILE A 12 -0.04 -6.23 -6.10
CA ILE A 12 0.73 -5.71 -4.97
C ILE A 12 0.67 -4.19 -4.98
N ARG A 13 0.44 -3.60 -3.80
CA ARG A 13 0.51 -2.16 -3.59
C ARG A 13 1.45 -1.84 -2.43
N MET A 14 2.45 -0.99 -2.68
CA MET A 14 3.17 -0.31 -1.62
C MET A 14 2.28 0.80 -1.07
N ARG A 15 2.01 0.75 0.23
CA ARG A 15 1.11 1.70 0.90
C ARG A 15 1.86 2.92 1.39
N LEU A 16 3.13 2.74 1.75
CA LEU A 16 4.01 3.84 2.16
C LEU A 16 4.78 4.42 0.99
N HIS A 17 4.96 5.74 1.07
CA HIS A 17 5.75 6.52 0.14
C HIS A 17 6.89 7.24 0.88
N PRO A 18 8.11 7.26 0.34
CA PRO A 18 9.27 7.87 0.99
C PRO A 18 9.29 9.38 0.75
N PHE A 19 8.53 10.13 1.54
CA PHE A 19 8.48 11.60 1.43
C PHE A 19 9.51 12.32 2.30
N HIS A 20 10.04 11.67 3.34
CA HIS A 20 10.96 12.32 4.26
C HIS A 20 12.38 12.31 3.69
N VAL A 21 13.02 13.47 3.59
CA VAL A 21 14.38 13.60 3.06
C VAL A 21 15.39 13.56 4.19
N ILE A 22 16.30 12.59 4.14
CA ILE A 22 17.45 12.50 5.05
C ILE A 22 18.60 13.36 4.55
N ARG A 23 19.35 13.92 5.49
CA ARG A 23 20.48 14.80 5.25
C ARG A 23 21.77 14.16 5.74
N ILE A 24 22.86 14.42 5.05
CA ILE A 24 24.21 14.03 5.46
C ILE A 24 25.11 15.28 5.56
N ASN A 25 25.91 15.35 6.61
CA ASN A 25 27.11 16.18 6.60
C ASN A 25 28.29 15.31 6.14
N LYS A 26 28.66 15.37 4.85
CA LYS A 26 29.66 14.46 4.28
C LYS A 26 31.05 14.79 4.83
N MET A 27 31.70 13.81 5.46
CA MET A 27 33.09 13.88 5.87
C MET A 27 34.01 13.45 4.73
N LEU A 28 35.14 14.13 4.55
CA LEU A 28 36.19 13.73 3.62
C LEU A 28 37.01 12.60 4.26
N SER A 29 37.26 11.52 3.52
CA SER A 29 38.02 10.35 4.00
C SER A 29 39.39 10.25 3.33
N CYS A 30 40.09 11.38 3.17
CA CYS A 30 41.44 11.45 2.62
C CYS A 30 42.47 11.92 3.66
N ALA A 31 43.74 11.61 3.46
CA ALA A 31 44.81 12.13 4.32
C ALA A 31 44.87 13.66 4.24
N GLY A 32 44.97 14.34 5.38
CA GLY A 32 44.90 15.79 5.45
C GLY A 32 43.49 16.39 5.33
N ALA A 33 42.43 15.58 5.44
CA ALA A 33 41.03 16.03 5.41
C ALA A 33 40.70 17.08 6.48
N ASP A 34 41.40 17.06 7.61
CA ASP A 34 41.32 18.05 8.69
C ASP A 34 41.60 19.47 8.21
N ARG A 35 42.47 19.63 7.19
CA ARG A 35 42.82 20.94 6.62
C ARG A 35 41.81 21.43 5.60
N LEU A 36 41.08 20.51 4.97
CA LEU A 36 40.19 20.79 3.84
C LEU A 36 38.72 20.84 4.24
N GLN A 37 38.36 20.28 5.40
CA GLN A 37 36.99 20.22 5.87
C GLN A 37 36.77 21.11 7.09
N THR A 38 35.58 21.70 7.19
CA THR A 38 35.16 22.50 8.34
C THR A 38 34.71 21.67 9.57
N GLY A 39 34.87 20.35 9.52
CA GLY A 39 34.40 19.43 10.56
C GLY A 39 32.90 19.60 10.85
N MET A 40 32.57 19.92 12.11
CA MET A 40 31.19 20.13 12.57
C MET A 40 30.72 21.60 12.50
N ARG A 41 31.56 22.53 12.04
CA ARG A 41 31.14 23.91 11.83
C ARG A 41 30.15 23.97 10.66
N GLY A 42 28.92 24.44 10.91
CA GLY A 42 27.85 24.46 9.90
C GLY A 42 27.32 23.06 9.55
N ALA A 43 27.18 22.18 10.54
CA ALA A 43 26.87 20.75 10.35
C ALA A 43 25.51 20.41 9.72
N PHE A 44 24.71 21.38 9.27
CA PHE A 44 23.44 21.09 8.62
C PHE A 44 23.70 20.44 7.26
N GLY A 45 23.32 19.17 7.15
CA GLY A 45 23.64 18.35 6.00
C GLY A 45 22.89 18.72 4.73
N LYS A 46 23.45 18.30 3.59
CA LYS A 46 22.76 18.34 2.29
C LYS A 46 21.82 17.13 2.17
N PRO A 47 20.70 17.25 1.44
CA PRO A 47 19.84 16.12 1.08
C PRO A 47 20.65 14.98 0.44
N GLN A 48 20.46 13.74 0.90
CA GLN A 48 21.09 12.56 0.27
C GLN A 48 20.11 11.49 -0.17
N GLY A 49 19.01 11.30 0.55
CA GLY A 49 18.06 10.24 0.22
C GLY A 49 16.68 10.50 0.78
N THR A 50 15.72 9.65 0.42
CA THR A 50 14.37 9.67 0.95
C THR A 50 14.09 8.42 1.76
N VAL A 51 13.26 8.57 2.80
CA VAL A 51 12.84 7.49 3.69
C VAL A 51 11.34 7.59 3.94
N ALA A 52 10.72 6.45 4.18
CA ALA A 52 9.33 6.37 4.61
C ALA A 52 9.27 6.24 6.14
N ARG A 53 8.54 7.14 6.79
CA ARG A 53 8.30 7.06 8.24
C ARG A 53 7.12 6.12 8.49
N VAL A 54 7.33 5.12 9.36
CA VAL A 54 6.33 4.10 9.72
C VAL A 54 5.99 4.20 11.21
N ASN A 55 4.71 4.02 11.54
CA ASN A 55 4.24 3.81 12.90
C ASN A 55 3.95 2.32 13.16
N ILE A 56 3.90 1.93 14.44
CA ILE A 56 3.56 0.56 14.83
C ILE A 56 2.13 0.23 14.35
N GLY A 57 1.98 -0.91 13.68
CA GLY A 57 0.69 -1.35 13.13
C GLY A 57 0.33 -0.75 11.76
N GLN A 58 1.13 0.20 11.25
CA GLN A 58 0.88 0.78 9.93
C GLN A 58 1.21 -0.24 8.81
N PRO A 59 0.29 -0.53 7.88
CA PRO A 59 0.56 -1.47 6.79
C PRO A 59 1.58 -0.90 5.78
N ILE A 60 2.68 -1.62 5.54
CA ILE A 60 3.74 -1.22 4.60
C ILE A 60 3.40 -1.58 3.15
N MET A 61 3.02 -2.84 2.97
CA MET A 61 2.72 -3.44 1.68
C MET A 61 1.42 -4.23 1.82
N SER A 62 0.61 -4.23 0.77
CA SER A 62 -0.63 -4.98 0.70
C SER A 62 -0.68 -5.77 -0.60
N VAL A 63 -1.19 -7.00 -0.53
CA VAL A 63 -1.31 -7.89 -1.69
C VAL A 63 -2.75 -8.37 -1.78
N ARG A 64 -3.36 -8.24 -2.95
CA ARG A 64 -4.65 -8.82 -3.30
C ARG A 64 -4.42 -9.95 -4.30
N SER A 65 -4.96 -11.13 -4.02
CA SER A 65 -4.92 -12.27 -4.93
C SER A 65 -6.17 -13.13 -4.74
N SER A 66 -6.36 -14.12 -5.61
CA SER A 66 -7.30 -15.21 -5.36
C SER A 66 -6.88 -16.04 -4.13
N ASP A 67 -7.86 -16.63 -3.43
CA ASP A 67 -7.64 -17.45 -2.23
C ASP A 67 -6.77 -18.68 -2.51
N ARG A 68 -6.78 -19.18 -3.75
CA ARG A 68 -5.94 -20.29 -4.21
C ARG A 68 -4.44 -20.04 -3.98
N HIS A 69 -4.01 -18.78 -4.02
CA HIS A 69 -2.60 -18.41 -3.89
C HIS A 69 -2.21 -17.91 -2.49
N LYS A 70 -3.08 -18.08 -1.49
CA LYS A 70 -2.86 -17.59 -0.11
C LYS A 70 -1.50 -18.00 0.47
N ALA A 71 -1.13 -19.28 0.38
CA ALA A 71 0.15 -19.78 0.92
C ALA A 71 1.36 -19.12 0.22
N SER A 72 1.30 -19.00 -1.11
CA SER A 72 2.34 -18.36 -1.91
C SER A 72 2.53 -16.87 -1.56
N VAL A 73 1.44 -16.16 -1.26
CA VAL A 73 1.49 -14.75 -0.83
C VAL A 73 2.13 -14.61 0.55
N ILE A 74 1.76 -15.46 1.51
CA ILE A 74 2.34 -15.44 2.85
C ILE A 74 3.85 -15.67 2.78
N GLU A 75 4.30 -16.64 1.99
CA GLU A 75 5.73 -16.91 1.80
C GLU A 75 6.45 -15.73 1.10
N ALA A 76 5.82 -15.10 0.12
CA ALA A 76 6.39 -13.92 -0.53
C ALA A 76 6.55 -12.74 0.45
N LEU A 77 5.56 -12.50 1.30
CA LEU A 77 5.61 -11.47 2.34
C LEU A 77 6.64 -11.81 3.42
N ARG A 78 6.83 -13.09 3.76
CA ARG A 78 7.90 -13.54 4.66
C ARG A 78 9.27 -13.21 4.10
N ARG A 79 9.49 -13.48 2.80
CA ARG A 79 10.75 -13.11 2.11
C ARG A 79 10.97 -11.61 2.08
N ALA A 80 9.93 -10.83 1.80
CA ALA A 80 10.01 -9.38 1.77
C ALA A 80 10.31 -8.79 3.16
N LYS A 81 9.76 -9.37 4.23
CA LYS A 81 10.02 -8.97 5.62
C LYS A 81 11.51 -8.94 5.95
N PHE A 82 12.32 -9.88 5.45
CA PHE A 82 13.78 -9.88 5.70
C PHE A 82 14.53 -8.69 5.08
N LYS A 83 13.90 -7.94 4.17
CA LYS A 83 14.46 -6.72 3.57
C LYS A 83 14.10 -5.45 4.34
N PHE A 84 13.21 -5.56 5.33
CA PHE A 84 12.83 -4.43 6.18
C PHE A 84 13.49 -4.55 7.55
N PRO A 85 13.94 -3.43 8.15
CA PRO A 85 14.54 -3.43 9.46
C PRO A 85 13.48 -3.72 10.55
N GLY A 86 13.84 -4.48 11.58
CA GLY A 86 12.99 -4.74 12.75
C GLY A 86 12.03 -5.93 12.61
N ARG A 87 10.94 -5.91 13.39
CA ARG A 87 9.96 -7.01 13.47
C ARG A 87 8.66 -6.65 12.74
N GLN A 88 8.44 -7.22 11.56
CA GLN A 88 7.17 -7.09 10.84
C GLN A 88 6.24 -8.27 11.16
N LYS A 89 4.94 -8.01 11.14
CA LYS A 89 3.89 -9.03 11.24
C LYS A 89 3.19 -9.16 9.90
N ILE A 90 2.87 -10.39 9.50
CA ILE A 90 2.05 -10.68 8.32
C ILE A 90 0.64 -10.93 8.84
N TYR A 91 -0.34 -10.24 8.26
CA TYR A 91 -1.74 -10.35 8.65
C TYR A 91 -2.59 -10.65 7.41
N VAL A 92 -3.54 -11.57 7.56
CA VAL A 92 -4.55 -11.85 6.53
C VAL A 92 -5.78 -11.01 6.87
N SER A 93 -6.11 -10.06 6.00
CA SER A 93 -7.27 -9.20 6.20
C SER A 93 -8.58 -9.96 6.02
N LYS A 94 -9.59 -9.61 6.82
CA LYS A 94 -10.98 -10.03 6.64
C LYS A 94 -11.70 -9.24 5.54
N LYS A 95 -11.07 -8.18 5.02
CA LYS A 95 -11.63 -7.29 4.01
C LYS A 95 -11.56 -7.87 2.61
N TRP A 96 -12.47 -7.43 1.74
CA TRP A 96 -12.45 -7.81 0.33
C TRP A 96 -11.33 -7.09 -0.44
N GLY A 97 -10.13 -7.66 -0.43
CA GLY A 97 -8.97 -7.13 -1.15
C GLY A 97 -8.53 -5.76 -0.62
N PHE A 98 -8.64 -4.71 -1.46
CA PHE A 98 -8.25 -3.33 -1.12
C PHE A 98 -9.43 -2.44 -0.72
N THR A 99 -10.63 -3.01 -0.61
CA THR A 99 -11.81 -2.27 -0.17
C THR A 99 -11.85 -2.12 1.35
N LYS A 100 -12.78 -1.29 1.82
CA LYS A 100 -12.98 -1.02 3.25
C LYS A 100 -13.86 -2.08 3.95
N TYR A 101 -14.68 -2.81 3.18
CA TYR A 101 -15.70 -3.75 3.65
C TYR A 101 -15.14 -5.13 3.97
N GLU A 102 -15.76 -5.81 4.92
CA GLU A 102 -15.50 -7.24 5.16
C GLU A 102 -16.03 -8.11 4.01
N ARG A 103 -15.54 -9.34 3.88
CA ARG A 103 -15.94 -10.22 2.77
C ARG A 103 -17.44 -10.52 2.75
N ALA A 104 -18.05 -10.80 3.91
CA ALA A 104 -19.48 -11.08 4.02
C ALA A 104 -20.33 -9.86 3.64
N GLU A 105 -20.04 -8.71 4.26
CA GLU A 105 -20.70 -7.43 3.98
C GLU A 105 -20.58 -7.04 2.50
N TYR A 106 -19.42 -7.27 1.88
CA TYR A 106 -19.21 -6.98 0.46
C TYR A 106 -20.12 -7.82 -0.43
N GLU A 107 -20.31 -9.10 -0.13
CA GLU A 107 -21.20 -9.99 -0.88
C GLU A 107 -22.67 -9.57 -0.74
N GLU A 108 -23.11 -9.24 0.48
CA GLU A 108 -24.45 -8.70 0.74
C GLU A 108 -24.70 -7.40 -0.03
N LEU A 109 -23.80 -6.42 0.07
CA LEU A 109 -23.92 -5.13 -0.63
C LEU A 109 -23.84 -5.29 -2.16
N LYS A 110 -23.09 -6.28 -2.64
CA LYS A 110 -23.04 -6.61 -4.08
C LYS A 110 -24.36 -7.22 -4.55
N ASN A 111 -24.91 -8.17 -3.80
CA ASN A 111 -26.20 -8.81 -4.11
C ASN A 111 -27.36 -7.82 -4.04
N ALA A 112 -27.31 -6.88 -3.09
CA ALA A 112 -28.26 -5.77 -2.98
C ALA A 112 -28.09 -4.69 -4.07
N GLY A 113 -27.09 -4.82 -4.96
CA GLY A 113 -26.82 -3.82 -5.99
C GLY A 113 -26.44 -2.46 -5.41
N ARG A 114 -25.68 -2.41 -4.31
CA ARG A 114 -25.26 -1.14 -3.65
C ARG A 114 -23.80 -0.77 -3.91
N LEU A 115 -23.08 -1.55 -4.72
CA LEU A 115 -21.68 -1.34 -5.04
C LEU A 115 -21.48 -1.20 -6.54
N ALA A 116 -20.90 -0.08 -6.97
CA ALA A 116 -20.41 0.10 -8.33
C ALA A 116 -18.91 -0.21 -8.41
N PRO A 117 -18.45 -0.96 -9.43
CA PRO A 117 -17.03 -1.19 -9.63
C PRO A 117 -16.30 0.11 -9.99
N ASP A 118 -15.17 0.38 -9.34
CA ASP A 118 -14.30 1.55 -9.61
C ASP A 118 -12.85 1.09 -9.76
N GLY A 119 -12.64 0.23 -10.75
CA GLY A 119 -11.36 -0.41 -11.05
C GLY A 119 -10.85 -1.27 -9.90
N CYS A 120 -9.88 -0.76 -9.14
CA CYS A 120 -9.32 -1.50 -7.99
C CYS A 120 -10.18 -1.41 -6.73
N ASN A 121 -11.01 -0.38 -6.63
CA ASN A 121 -11.87 -0.11 -5.48
C ASN A 121 -13.36 -0.29 -5.86
N VAL A 122 -14.23 0.01 -4.92
CA VAL A 122 -15.68 0.07 -5.14
C VAL A 122 -16.24 1.40 -4.65
N LYS A 123 -17.23 1.91 -5.36
CA LYS A 123 -18.04 3.05 -4.95
C LYS A 123 -19.32 2.54 -4.30
N TYR A 124 -19.62 3.05 -3.12
CA TYR A 124 -20.88 2.79 -2.45
C TYR A 124 -21.96 3.69 -3.06
N LEU A 125 -23.11 3.11 -3.33
CA LEU A 125 -24.26 3.83 -3.86
C LEU A 125 -25.24 4.09 -2.71
N PRO A 126 -25.29 5.33 -2.20
CA PRO A 126 -26.21 5.70 -1.14
C PRO A 126 -27.64 5.78 -1.66
N GLU A 127 -28.61 5.55 -0.78
CA GLU A 127 -30.04 5.83 -1.05
C GLU A 127 -30.39 7.29 -0.77
N HIS A 128 -29.43 8.05 -0.24
CA HIS A 128 -29.58 9.45 0.09
C HIS A 128 -28.84 10.31 -0.93
N GLY A 129 -29.52 11.29 -1.50
CA GLY A 129 -29.01 12.21 -2.50
C GLY A 129 -30.11 12.71 -3.44
N PRO A 130 -29.78 13.59 -4.40
CA PRO A 130 -30.73 14.02 -5.42
C PRO A 130 -31.30 12.84 -6.20
N LEU A 131 -32.63 12.78 -6.34
CA LEU A 131 -33.31 11.66 -6.99
C LEU A 131 -32.86 11.44 -8.45
N SER A 132 -32.49 12.52 -9.15
CA SER A 132 -31.96 12.49 -10.52
C SER A 132 -30.65 11.71 -10.62
N GLU A 133 -29.76 11.83 -9.64
CA GLU A 133 -28.50 11.09 -9.59
C GLU A 133 -28.73 9.65 -9.17
N TRP A 134 -29.60 9.43 -8.18
CA TRP A 134 -29.95 8.10 -7.72
C TRP A 134 -30.52 7.20 -8.83
N LYS A 135 -31.40 7.75 -9.69
CA LYS A 135 -31.96 7.03 -10.85
C LYS A 135 -30.86 6.61 -11.84
N LYS A 136 -29.93 7.52 -12.17
CA LYS A 136 -28.79 7.24 -13.07
C LYS A 136 -27.92 6.10 -12.54
N PHE A 137 -27.65 6.08 -11.24
CA PHE A 137 -26.84 5.02 -10.64
C PHE A 137 -27.52 3.66 -10.68
N ARG A 138 -28.85 3.62 -10.58
CA ARG A 138 -29.63 2.36 -10.62
C ARG A 138 -29.67 1.77 -12.03
N GLU A 139 -29.68 2.61 -13.07
CA GLU A 139 -29.53 2.17 -14.46
C GLU A 139 -28.16 1.53 -14.74
N ILE A 140 -27.08 2.03 -14.13
CA ILE A 140 -25.72 1.47 -14.30
C ILE A 140 -25.60 0.05 -13.71
N LEU A 141 -26.41 -0.29 -12.72
CA LEU A 141 -26.36 -1.57 -12.01
C LEU A 141 -27.23 -2.67 -12.59
N VAL A 142 -28.27 -2.31 -13.35
CA VAL A 142 -29.11 -3.27 -14.06
C VAL A 142 -28.45 -3.48 -15.43
N PRO A 143 -27.75 -4.61 -15.66
CA PRO A 143 -27.32 -4.92 -17.01
C PRO A 143 -28.59 -5.21 -17.81
N VAL A 144 -28.71 -4.61 -19.01
CA VAL A 144 -29.61 -5.12 -20.05
C VAL A 144 -29.20 -6.56 -20.38
#